data_AF-A0A7V2CJP1-F1
#
_entry.id   AF-A0A7V2CJP1-F1
#
_cell.length_a   1.000
_cell.length_b   1.000
_cell.length_c   1.000
_cell.angle_alpha   90.00
_cell.angle_beta   90.00
_cell.angle_gamma   90.00
#
_symmetry.space_group_name_H-M   'P 1'
#
loop_
_entity.id
_entity.type
_entity.pdbx_description
1 polymer ?
#
loop_
_entity_poly.entity_id
_entity_poly.type
_entity_poly.pdbx_seq_one_letter_code
_entity_poly.pdbx_strand_id
1 'polypeptide(L)'
;LTESAHDRLIRACFGAAGLITFLTGSPEEVRAWAIHKGASALEAAGKVHTDMARGFIRAETVHFGELAAAGDFKAAKAAGKVRLEGKQYVVQDGDVILFRFNV
;
A
#
# COMPACT_ATOMS: atom_id res chain seq x y z
N LEU A 1 -12.18 -13.14 23.26
CA LEU A 1 -10.95 -12.49 22.77
C LEU A 1 -10.26 -13.48 21.86
N THR A 2 -10.31 -13.29 20.55
CA THR A 2 -9.86 -14.25 19.52
C THR A 2 -8.38 -14.10 19.16
N GLU A 3 -7.65 -13.24 19.86
CA GLU A 3 -6.27 -12.88 19.53
C GLU A 3 -5.33 -12.89 20.74
N SER A 4 -4.06 -13.21 20.49
CA SER A 4 -2.98 -13.23 21.49
C SER A 4 -2.66 -11.84 22.07
N ALA A 5 -2.12 -11.80 23.29
CA ALA A 5 -1.61 -10.56 23.87
C ALA A 5 -0.39 -10.00 23.12
N HIS A 6 0.41 -10.89 22.53
CA HIS A 6 1.58 -10.55 21.74
C HIS A 6 1.21 -9.72 20.49
N ASP A 7 0.21 -10.16 19.72
CA ASP A 7 -0.16 -9.49 18.47
C ASP A 7 -0.84 -8.14 18.73
N ARG A 8 -1.58 -8.03 19.85
CA ARG A 8 -2.11 -6.75 20.34
C ARG A 8 -1.00 -5.79 20.74
N LEU A 9 0.05 -6.27 21.40
CA LEU A 9 1.20 -5.45 21.78
C LEU A 9 1.95 -4.95 20.54
N ILE A 10 2.21 -5.82 19.56
CA ILE A 10 2.88 -5.43 18.31
C ILE A 10 2.10 -4.32 17.61
N ARG A 11 0.78 -4.48 17.46
CA ARG A 11 -0.06 -3.43 16.86
C ARG A 11 -0.02 -2.12 17.63
N ALA A 12 -0.11 -2.18 18.95
CA ALA A 12 -0.08 -0.99 19.79
C ALA A 12 1.24 -0.24 19.62
N CYS A 13 2.37 -0.95 19.61
CA CYS A 13 3.69 -0.38 19.35
C CYS A 13 3.79 0.20 17.93
N PHE A 14 3.27 -0.50 16.92
CA PHE A 14 3.29 -0.05 15.53
C PHE A 14 2.48 1.25 15.34
N GLY A 15 1.28 1.31 15.92
CA GLY A 15 0.45 2.52 15.93
C GLY A 15 1.07 3.65 16.74
N ALA A 16 1.68 3.36 17.90
CA ALA A 16 2.37 4.36 18.72
C ALA A 16 3.60 4.96 18.01
N ALA A 17 4.28 4.18 17.17
CA ALA A 17 5.36 4.65 16.31
C ALA A 17 4.87 5.48 15.10
N GLY A 18 3.55 5.64 14.94
CA GLY A 18 2.95 6.38 13.83
C GLY A 18 3.14 5.68 12.48
N LEU A 19 3.27 4.36 12.48
CA LEU A 19 3.44 3.57 11.25
C LEU A 19 2.09 3.11 10.71
N ILE A 20 2.02 3.04 9.39
CA ILE A 20 0.94 2.40 8.61
C ILE A 20 1.56 1.36 7.69
N THR A 21 0.73 0.47 7.17
CA THR A 21 1.14 -0.57 6.23
C THR A 21 0.41 -0.41 4.91
N PHE A 22 1.16 -0.39 3.81
CA PHE A 22 0.60 -0.60 2.47
C PHE A 22 1.11 -1.91 1.88
N LEU A 23 0.42 -2.39 0.85
CA LEU A 23 0.67 -3.67 0.21
C LEU A 23 1.09 -3.46 -1.24
N THR A 24 2.04 -4.28 -1.69
CA THR A 24 2.32 -4.49 -3.12
C THR A 24 2.03 -5.94 -3.46
N GLY A 25 1.52 -6.20 -4.65
CA GLY A 25 1.22 -7.55 -5.11
C GLY A 25 1.55 -7.74 -6.59
N SER A 26 2.25 -8.82 -6.87
CA SER A 26 2.39 -9.44 -8.19
C SER A 26 1.96 -10.91 -8.07
N PRO A 27 1.79 -11.65 -9.18
CA PRO A 27 1.52 -13.08 -9.11
C PRO A 27 2.57 -13.90 -8.35
N GLU A 28 3.81 -13.39 -8.27
CA GLU A 28 4.94 -14.08 -7.65
C GLU A 28 5.21 -13.61 -6.21
N GLU A 29 4.87 -12.36 -5.87
CA GLU A 29 5.19 -11.78 -4.56
C GLU A 29 4.07 -10.87 -4.06
N VAL A 30 3.67 -11.07 -2.80
CA VAL A 30 2.85 -10.13 -2.05
C VAL A 30 3.64 -9.68 -0.83
N ARG A 31 3.71 -8.37 -0.59
CA ARG A 31 4.50 -7.80 0.49
C ARG A 31 3.82 -6.64 1.18
N ALA A 32 3.99 -6.61 2.50
CA ALA A 32 3.60 -5.50 3.37
C ALA A 32 4.79 -4.58 3.63
N TRP A 33 4.55 -3.28 3.51
CA TRP A 33 5.56 -2.23 3.67
C TRP A 33 5.14 -1.26 4.76
N ALA A 34 5.96 -1.17 5.80
CA ALA A 34 5.78 -0.18 6.86
C ALA A 34 6.35 1.19 6.43
N ILE A 35 5.54 2.23 6.55
CA ILE A 35 5.89 3.63 6.32
C ILE A 35 5.29 4.49 7.44
N HIS A 36 5.84 5.69 7.65
CA HIS A 36 5.21 6.64 8.56
C HIS A 36 3.92 7.19 7.96
N LYS A 37 2.91 7.38 8.82
CA LYS A 37 1.67 8.06 8.46
C LYS A 37 2.00 9.45 7.88
N GLY A 38 1.38 9.77 6.75
CA GLY A 38 1.64 11.02 6.04
C GLY A 38 2.64 10.90 4.89
N ALA A 39 3.33 9.75 4.76
CA ALA A 39 4.21 9.51 3.63
C ALA A 39 3.46 9.53 2.29
N SER A 40 4.11 10.13 1.31
CA SER A 40 3.61 10.28 -0.05
C SER A 40 3.77 8.99 -0.87
N ALA A 41 3.04 8.89 -1.97
CA ALA A 41 3.18 7.77 -2.91
C ALA A 41 4.60 7.66 -3.49
N LEU A 42 5.32 8.78 -3.64
CA LEU A 42 6.72 8.78 -4.09
C LEU A 42 7.65 8.18 -3.04
N GLU A 43 7.48 8.54 -1.77
CA GLU A 43 8.27 7.98 -0.66
C GLU A 43 7.96 6.49 -0.46
N ALA A 44 6.69 6.10 -0.58
CA ALA A 44 6.27 4.70 -0.55
C ALA A 44 6.90 3.90 -1.70
N ALA A 45 6.93 4.43 -2.92
CA ALA A 45 7.64 3.81 -4.03
C ALA A 45 9.14 3.64 -3.74
N GLY A 46 9.77 4.65 -3.14
CA GLY A 46 11.18 4.60 -2.73
C GLY A 46 11.47 3.56 -1.66
N LYS A 47 10.50 3.29 -0.77
CA LYS A 47 10.58 2.22 0.22
C LYS A 47 10.60 0.83 -0.42
N VAL A 48 9.89 0.66 -1.55
CA VAL A 48 9.91 -0.59 -2.34
C VAL A 48 11.24 -0.72 -3.07
N HIS A 49 11.62 0.30 -3.85
CA HIS A 49 12.91 0.35 -4.54
C HIS A 49 13.27 1.77 -4.95
N THR A 50 14.55 2.14 -4.86
CA THR A 50 14.99 3.51 -5.18
C THR A 50 14.75 3.89 -6.65
N ASP A 51 14.87 2.94 -7.58
CA ASP A 51 14.57 3.19 -9.00
C ASP A 51 13.09 3.47 -9.27
N MET A 52 12.17 2.86 -8.50
CA MET A 52 10.73 3.15 -8.64
C MET A 52 10.42 4.59 -8.26
N ALA A 53 11.11 5.14 -7.25
CA ALA A 53 10.97 6.56 -6.91
C ALA A 53 11.55 7.47 -8.00
N ARG A 54 12.73 7.17 -8.54
CA ARG A 54 13.32 7.98 -9.63
C ARG A 54 12.44 7.98 -10.87
N GLY A 55 11.93 6.80 -11.24
CA GLY A 55 11.10 6.59 -12.42
C GLY A 55 9.61 6.87 -12.23
N PHE A 56 9.17 7.33 -11.05
CA PHE A 56 7.76 7.37 -10.69
C PHE A 56 6.90 8.14 -11.70
N ILE A 57 5.88 7.48 -12.23
CA ILE A 57 4.86 8.06 -13.10
C ILE A 57 3.57 8.28 -12.29
N ARG A 58 3.03 7.20 -11.69
CA ARG A 58 1.79 7.22 -10.90
C ARG A 58 1.66 5.95 -10.04
N ALA A 59 0.78 6.00 -9.05
CA ALA A 59 0.39 4.86 -8.23
C ALA A 59 -1.05 4.43 -8.57
N GLU A 60 -1.25 3.20 -9.03
CA GLU A 60 -2.60 2.62 -9.11
C GLU A 60 -2.96 2.06 -7.73
N THR A 61 -3.93 2.67 -7.05
CA THR A 61 -4.20 2.44 -5.63
C THR A 61 -5.62 1.93 -5.43
N VAL A 62 -5.79 0.91 -4.60
CA VAL A 62 -7.10 0.40 -4.15
C VAL A 62 -7.01 0.02 -2.69
N HIS A 63 -8.05 0.29 -1.91
CA HIS A 63 -8.05 -0.13 -0.50
C HIS A 63 -8.22 -1.66 -0.41
N PHE A 64 -7.50 -2.31 0.50
CA PHE A 64 -7.52 -3.77 0.64
C PHE A 64 -8.93 -4.36 0.74
N GLY A 65 -9.83 -3.72 1.49
CA GLY A 65 -11.22 -4.17 1.62
C GLY A 65 -11.98 -4.17 0.28
N GLU A 66 -11.72 -3.19 -0.59
CA GLU A 66 -12.34 -3.14 -1.91
C GLU A 66 -11.72 -4.15 -2.87
N LEU A 67 -10.40 -4.37 -2.78
CA LEU A 67 -9.73 -5.42 -3.55
C LEU A 67 -10.22 -6.81 -3.16
N ALA A 68 -10.34 -7.09 -1.86
CA ALA A 68 -10.84 -8.36 -1.35
C ALA A 68 -12.29 -8.62 -1.77
N ALA A 69 -13.14 -7.59 -1.77
CA ALA A 69 -14.51 -7.70 -2.24
C ALA A 69 -14.61 -7.92 -3.77
N ALA A 70 -13.69 -7.34 -4.54
CA ALA A 70 -13.63 -7.52 -5.99
C ALA A 70 -12.98 -8.84 -6.42
N GLY A 71 -12.20 -9.48 -5.55
CA GLY A 71 -11.50 -10.73 -5.77
C GLY A 71 -10.10 -10.55 -6.38
N ASP A 72 -9.95 -9.68 -7.38
CA ASP A 72 -8.66 -9.35 -7.97
C ASP A 72 -8.55 -7.89 -8.44
N PHE A 73 -7.33 -7.47 -8.79
CA PHE A 73 -7.04 -6.08 -9.19
C PHE A 73 -7.71 -5.70 -10.51
N LYS A 74 -7.92 -6.66 -11.42
CA LYS A 74 -8.57 -6.43 -12.72
C LYS A 74 -10.06 -6.16 -12.52
N ALA A 75 -10.73 -6.95 -11.68
CA ALA A 75 -12.12 -6.79 -11.29
C ALA A 75 -12.31 -5.47 -10.53
N ALA A 76 -11.42 -5.15 -9.59
CA ALA A 76 -11.46 -3.86 -8.87
C ALA A 76 -11.32 -2.66 -9.83
N LYS A 77 -10.45 -2.78 -10.83
CA LYS A 77 -10.28 -1.75 -11.87
C LYS A 77 -11.51 -1.60 -12.75
N ALA A 78 -12.11 -2.71 -13.19
CA ALA A 78 -13.34 -2.71 -13.97
C ALA A 78 -14.54 -2.12 -13.19
N ALA A 79 -14.57 -2.33 -11.87
CA ALA A 79 -15.56 -1.75 -10.97
C ALA A 79 -15.29 -0.28 -10.58
N GLY A 80 -14.24 0.35 -11.13
CA GLY A 80 -13.91 1.75 -10.86
C GLY A 80 -13.35 2.01 -9.45
N LYS A 81 -12.86 0.97 -8.76
CA LYS A 81 -12.31 1.06 -7.39
C LYS A 81 -10.83 1.41 -7.34
N VAL A 82 -10.11 1.17 -8.44
CA VAL A 82 -8.69 1.52 -8.57
C VAL A 82 -8.58 3.00 -8.95
N ARG A 83 -7.90 3.77 -8.10
CA ARG A 83 -7.60 5.19 -8.31
C ARG A 83 -6.22 5.37 -8.91
N LEU A 84 -6.04 6.45 -9.68
CA LEU A 84 -4.76 6.84 -10.23
C LEU A 84 -4.23 8.03 -9.42
N GLU A 85 -3.25 7.74 -8.57
CA GLU A 85 -2.73 8.69 -7.60
C GLU A 85 -1.39 9.27 -8.06
N GLY A 86 -1.21 10.58 -7.83
CA GLY A 86 0.01 11.30 -8.15
C GLY A 86 1.09 11.18 -7.07
N LYS A 87 2.26 11.80 -7.31
CA LYS A 87 3.41 11.79 -6.39
C LYS A 87 3.10 12.25 -4.97
N GLN A 88 2.17 13.21 -4.83
CA GLN A 88 1.81 13.85 -3.57
C GLN A 88 0.67 13.15 -2.83
N TYR A 89 0.08 12.09 -3.40
CA TYR A 89 -0.95 11.33 -2.70
C TYR A 89 -0.40 10.79 -1.39
N VAL A 90 -1.12 11.03 -0.29
CA VAL A 90 -0.77 10.50 1.03
C VAL A 90 -1.27 9.08 1.12
N VAL A 91 -0.36 8.13 1.24
CA VAL A 91 -0.70 6.71 1.33
C VAL A 91 -1.50 6.44 2.60
N GLN A 92 -2.56 5.65 2.46
CA GLN A 92 -3.42 5.25 3.57
C GLN A 92 -3.09 3.84 4.04
N ASP A 93 -3.39 3.56 5.31
CA ASP A 93 -3.24 2.21 5.86
C ASP A 93 -4.14 1.23 5.10
N GLY A 94 -3.59 0.08 4.73
CA GLY A 94 -4.29 -0.93 3.95
C GLY A 94 -4.42 -0.61 2.45
N ASP A 95 -3.78 0.44 1.95
CA ASP A 95 -3.69 0.66 0.50
C ASP A 95 -2.93 -0.49 -0.17
N VAL A 96 -3.46 -0.99 -1.28
CA VAL A 96 -2.77 -1.89 -2.20
C VAL A 96 -2.36 -1.08 -3.42
N ILE A 97 -1.06 -1.00 -3.67
CA ILE A 97 -0.49 -0.09 -4.66
C ILE A 97 0.29 -0.84 -5.72
N LEU A 98 -0.01 -0.54 -6.97
CA LEU A 98 0.82 -0.89 -8.13
C LEU A 98 1.48 0.39 -8.66
N PHE A 99 2.79 0.52 -8.44
CA PHE A 99 3.57 1.65 -8.94
C PHE A 99 3.85 1.51 -10.43
N ARG A 100 3.52 2.55 -11.20
CA ARG A 100 3.95 2.70 -12.59
C ARG A 100 5.19 3.59 -12.60
N PHE A 101 6.27 3.08 -13.17
CA PHE A 101 7.54 3.79 -13.28
C PHE A 101 8.21 3.46 -14.61
N ASN A 102 9.15 4.31 -15.04
CA ASN A 102 10.03 4.04 -16.17
C ASN A 102 11.49 4.09 -15.71
N VAL A 103 12.29 3.13 -16.15
CA VAL A 103 13.73 3.05 -15.88
C VAL A 103 14.50 3.60 -17.07
#